data_AF-A0A218XL96-F1
#
_entry.id   AF-A0A218XL96-F1
#
_cell.length_a   1.000
_cell.length_b   1.000
_cell.length_c   1.000
_cell.angle_alpha   90.00
_cell.angle_beta   90.00
_cell.angle_gamma   90.00
#
_symmetry.space_group_name_H-M   'P 1'
#
loop_
_entity.id
_entity.type
_entity.pdbx_description
1 polymer ?
#
loop_
_entity_poly.entity_id
_entity_poly.type
_entity_poly.pdbx_seq_one_letter_code
_entity_poly.pdbx_strand_id
1 'polypeptide(L)'
;MGQAARLGPSKTRLVPRGPVVGKLDEAVKYGRIELSKDCVALLAYEQPKESFAGYLLEDSRREVVADMVNAMILSTNPNVNDLQGCLHSYLKRLLRQLTACCLERRSLNGDQGEGFHLHRALNSTTKANS
;
A
#
# COMPACT_ATOMS: atom_id res chain seq x y z
N MET A 1 19.99 56.52 7.06
CA MET A 1 20.13 55.93 5.70
C MET A 1 20.79 54.57 5.88
N GLY A 2 20.02 53.49 5.73
CA GLY A 2 20.43 52.12 6.09
C GLY A 2 21.35 51.50 5.04
N GLN A 3 22.44 50.87 5.49
CA GLN A 3 23.31 50.07 4.65
C GLN A 3 22.74 48.65 4.52
N ALA A 4 22.34 48.28 3.31
CA ALA A 4 21.95 46.92 2.96
C ALA A 4 23.21 46.07 2.74
N ALA A 5 23.49 45.16 3.69
CA ALA A 5 24.51 44.15 3.53
C ALA A 5 24.07 43.12 2.47
N ARG A 6 24.89 42.96 1.42
CA ARG A 6 24.65 42.03 0.32
C ARG A 6 24.89 40.59 0.79
N LEU A 7 23.85 39.76 0.82
CA LEU A 7 23.96 38.31 1.00
C LEU A 7 24.60 37.67 -0.23
N GLY A 8 25.72 36.96 -0.04
CA GLY A 8 26.34 36.12 -1.07
C GLY A 8 25.53 34.84 -1.37
N PRO A 9 25.83 34.12 -2.46
CA PRO A 9 25.00 33.04 -2.94
C PRO A 9 25.10 31.81 -2.02
N SER A 10 23.94 31.35 -1.55
CA SER A 10 23.76 30.08 -0.84
C SER A 10 24.31 28.94 -1.69
N LYS A 11 25.40 28.32 -1.23
CA LYS A 11 25.99 27.12 -1.81
C LYS A 11 25.05 25.95 -1.50
N THR A 12 24.02 25.76 -2.33
CA THR A 12 23.19 24.56 -2.29
C THR A 12 24.10 23.38 -2.61
N ARG A 13 24.41 22.60 -1.57
CA ARG A 13 25.10 21.32 -1.68
C ARG A 13 24.20 20.41 -2.51
N LEU A 14 24.45 20.35 -3.82
CA LEU A 14 23.91 19.29 -4.66
C LEU A 14 24.46 17.97 -4.08
N VAL A 15 23.63 17.26 -3.32
CA VAL A 15 23.91 15.88 -2.96
C VAL A 15 23.77 15.07 -4.25
N PRO A 16 24.84 14.44 -4.76
CA PRO A 16 24.73 13.63 -5.96
C PRO A 16 23.74 12.50 -5.68
N ARG A 17 22.63 12.46 -6.42
CA ARG A 17 21.71 11.31 -6.44
C ARG A 17 22.43 10.18 -7.17
N GLY A 18 23.29 9.47 -6.45
CA GLY A 18 23.83 8.19 -6.87
C GLY A 18 22.72 7.14 -6.99
N PRO A 19 22.97 6.03 -7.72
CA PRO A 19 21.95 5.03 -8.02
C PRO A 19 21.49 4.36 -6.73
N VAL A 20 20.18 4.40 -6.48
CA VAL A 20 19.51 3.96 -5.25
C VAL A 20 19.65 2.44 -4.99
N VAL A 21 20.10 1.68 -5.99
CA VAL A 21 20.13 0.22 -6.02
C VAL A 21 21.12 -0.38 -5.01
N GLY A 22 22.32 0.21 -4.85
CA GLY A 22 23.32 -0.32 -3.90
C GLY A 22 22.98 -0.08 -2.41
N LYS A 23 22.12 0.90 -2.12
CA LYS A 23 21.75 1.27 -0.75
C LYS A 23 20.64 0.38 -0.18
N LEU A 24 19.79 -0.16 -1.04
CA LEU A 24 18.70 -1.06 -0.64
C LEU A 24 19.23 -2.44 -0.25
N ASP A 25 20.14 -3.01 -1.03
CA ASP A 25 20.73 -4.32 -0.75
C ASP A 25 21.46 -4.34 0.61
N GLU A 26 22.25 -3.30 0.88
CA GLU A 26 22.92 -3.14 2.17
C GLU A 26 21.94 -2.90 3.33
N ALA A 27 20.85 -2.14 3.11
CA ALA A 27 19.80 -1.98 4.11
C ALA A 27 19.07 -3.31 4.40
N VAL A 28 18.85 -4.15 3.39
CA VAL A 28 18.24 -5.47 3.55
C VAL A 28 19.17 -6.41 4.32
N LYS A 29 20.46 -6.44 3.98
CA LYS A 29 21.46 -7.24 4.72
C LYS A 29 21.52 -6.82 6.19
N TYR A 30 21.63 -5.52 6.44
CA TYR A 30 21.66 -4.98 7.79
C TYR A 30 20.38 -5.33 8.57
N GLY A 31 19.21 -5.16 7.95
CA GLY A 31 17.92 -5.52 8.55
C GLY A 31 17.83 -7.00 8.94
N ARG A 32 18.37 -7.91 8.13
CA ARG A 32 18.42 -9.34 8.46
C ARG A 32 19.32 -9.63 9.67
N ILE A 33 20.46 -8.96 9.76
CA ILE A 33 21.38 -9.13 10.90
C ILE A 33 20.70 -8.65 12.19
N GLU A 34 20.06 -7.48 12.17
CA GLU A 34 19.36 -6.97 13.36
C GLU A 34 18.18 -7.86 13.76
N LEU A 35 17.38 -8.32 12.79
CA LEU A 35 16.28 -9.26 13.07
C LEU A 35 16.79 -10.56 13.70
N SER A 36 17.95 -11.07 13.26
CA SER A 36 18.53 -12.28 13.86
C SER A 36 18.92 -12.07 15.33
N LYS A 37 19.42 -10.89 15.70
CA LYS A 37 19.75 -10.56 17.09
C LYS A 37 18.50 -10.49 17.95
N ASP A 38 17.44 -9.87 17.45
CA ASP A 38 16.15 -9.78 18.14
C ASP A 38 15.56 -11.17 18.38
N CYS A 39 15.62 -12.07 17.38
CA CYS A 39 15.18 -13.45 17.54
C CYS A 39 15.99 -14.20 18.61
N VAL A 40 17.32 -14.06 18.60
CA VAL A 40 18.19 -14.67 19.63
C VAL A 40 17.84 -14.13 21.02
N ALA A 41 17.56 -12.83 21.13
CA ALA A 41 17.16 -12.20 22.38
C ALA A 41 15.81 -12.69 22.91
N LEU A 42 14.85 -12.98 22.03
CA LEU A 42 13.57 -13.58 22.44
C LEU A 42 13.73 -15.01 22.93
N LEU A 43 14.63 -15.79 22.32
CA LEU A 43 14.88 -17.19 22.67
C LEU A 43 15.71 -17.36 23.95
N ALA A 44 16.47 -16.33 24.35
CA ALA A 44 17.34 -16.38 25.52
C ALA A 44 16.62 -16.17 26.86
N TYR A 45 15.34 -15.77 26.84
CA TYR A 45 14.56 -15.47 28.04
C TYR A 45 13.49 -16.54 28.28
N GLU A 46 13.28 -16.89 29.55
CA GLU A 46 12.21 -17.82 29.97
C GLU A 46 10.82 -17.26 29.61
N GLN A 47 10.62 -15.96 29.80
CA GLN A 47 9.47 -15.21 29.28
C GLN A 47 9.91 -14.28 28.15
N PRO A 48 9.64 -14.61 26.88
CA PRO A 48 10.12 -13.82 25.73
C PRO A 48 9.70 -12.34 25.73
N LYS A 49 8.59 -12.00 26.38
CA LYS A 49 8.09 -10.63 26.52
C LYS A 49 9.00 -9.74 27.38
N GLU A 50 9.81 -10.32 28.26
CA GLU A 50 10.74 -9.59 29.13
C GLU A 50 12.07 -9.25 28.43
N SER A 51 12.29 -9.79 27.23
CA SER A 51 13.42 -9.45 26.38
C SER A 51 13.33 -8.01 25.89
N PHE A 52 14.46 -7.37 25.57
CA PHE A 52 14.46 -6.06 24.89
C PHE A 52 13.78 -6.11 23.52
N ALA A 53 13.71 -7.31 22.91
CA ALA A 53 12.98 -7.56 21.67
C ALA A 53 11.49 -7.90 21.88
N GLY A 54 10.99 -7.84 23.12
CA GLY A 54 9.60 -8.18 23.48
C GLY A 54 8.54 -7.36 22.73
N TYR A 55 8.90 -6.16 22.24
CA TYR A 55 8.05 -5.31 21.40
C TYR A 55 7.57 -6.01 20.12
N LEU A 56 8.30 -7.03 19.63
CA LEU A 56 7.90 -7.82 18.46
C LEU A 56 6.70 -8.74 18.75
N LEU A 57 6.42 -9.03 20.01
CA LEU A 57 5.32 -9.92 20.43
C LEU A 57 4.02 -9.17 20.74
N GLU A 58 4.04 -7.84 20.67
CA GLU A 58 2.85 -7.01 20.85
C GLU A 58 1.78 -7.29 19.81
N ASP A 59 0.53 -7.15 20.21
CA ASP A 59 -0.65 -7.43 19.38
C ASP A 59 -0.61 -6.65 18.06
N SER A 60 -0.17 -5.40 18.10
CA SER A 60 0.02 -4.53 16.94
C SER A 60 0.98 -5.11 15.91
N ARG A 61 2.11 -5.70 16.36
CA ARG A 61 3.10 -6.33 15.48
C ARG A 61 2.61 -7.66 14.94
N ARG A 62 1.89 -8.43 15.75
CA ARG A 62 1.31 -9.71 15.34
C ARG A 62 0.26 -9.53 14.25
N GLU A 63 -0.56 -8.49 14.34
CA GLU A 63 -1.56 -8.15 13.32
C GLU A 63 -0.88 -7.80 11.98
N VAL A 64 0.15 -6.95 12.00
CA VAL A 64 0.91 -6.58 10.78
C VAL A 64 1.58 -7.79 10.13
N VAL A 65 2.16 -8.69 10.93
CA VAL A 65 2.76 -9.92 10.41
C VAL A 65 1.69 -10.84 9.82
N ALA A 66 0.54 -10.98 10.49
CA ALA A 66 -0.57 -11.76 9.98
C ALA A 66 -1.05 -11.22 8.62
N ASP A 67 -1.21 -9.90 8.48
CA ASP A 67 -1.58 -9.26 7.22
C ASP A 67 -0.56 -9.51 6.11
N MET A 68 0.74 -9.38 6.42
CA MET A 68 1.81 -9.62 5.45
C MET A 68 1.84 -11.08 4.99
N VAL A 69 1.72 -12.02 5.92
CA VAL A 69 1.69 -13.46 5.62
C VAL A 69 0.44 -13.80 4.81
N ASN A 70 -0.72 -13.26 5.18
CA ASN A 70 -1.96 -13.43 4.44
C ASN A 70 -1.82 -12.90 3.01
N ALA A 71 -1.25 -11.71 2.83
CA ALA A 71 -0.99 -11.14 1.50
C ALA A 71 -0.01 -11.99 0.69
N MET A 72 1.03 -12.56 1.31
CA MET A 72 1.99 -13.44 0.65
C MET A 72 1.35 -14.77 0.22
N ILE A 73 0.53 -15.38 1.07
CA ILE A 73 -0.20 -16.61 0.74
C ILE A 73 -1.18 -16.35 -0.39
N LEU A 74 -1.90 -15.22 -0.33
CA LEU A 74 -2.82 -14.81 -1.40
C LEU A 74 -2.09 -14.46 -2.70
N SER A 75 -0.84 -14.00 -2.68
CA SER A 75 -0.09 -13.70 -3.91
C SER A 75 0.60 -14.92 -4.52
N THR A 76 0.91 -15.92 -3.69
CA THR A 76 1.58 -17.16 -4.11
C THR A 76 0.62 -18.29 -4.43
N ASN A 77 -0.68 -18.14 -4.13
CA ASN A 77 -1.67 -19.15 -4.45
C ASN A 77 -1.95 -19.20 -5.97
N PRO A 78 -1.61 -20.31 -6.66
CA PRO A 78 -1.76 -20.42 -8.11
C PRO A 78 -3.23 -20.46 -8.58
N ASN A 79 -4.19 -20.69 -7.66
CA ASN A 79 -5.64 -20.63 -7.92
C ASN A 79 -6.24 -19.22 -7.74
N VAL A 80 -5.44 -18.19 -7.45
CA VAL A 80 -5.93 -16.81 -7.26
C VAL A 80 -6.45 -16.19 -8.56
N ASN A 81 -6.22 -16.84 -9.70
CA ASN A 81 -6.93 -16.55 -10.95
C ASN A 81 -8.47 -16.59 -10.75
N ASP A 82 -8.97 -17.46 -9.88
CA ASP A 82 -10.38 -17.53 -9.51
C ASP A 82 -10.80 -16.47 -8.50
N LEU A 83 -9.88 -15.98 -7.65
CA LEU A 83 -10.17 -14.88 -6.73
C LEU A 83 -10.22 -13.55 -7.48
N GLN A 84 -9.37 -13.35 -8.47
CA GLN A 84 -9.45 -12.19 -9.36
C GLN A 84 -10.75 -12.26 -10.17
N GLY A 85 -11.14 -13.45 -10.65
CA GLY A 85 -12.44 -13.69 -11.27
C GLY A 85 -13.63 -13.44 -10.32
N CYS A 86 -13.52 -13.83 -9.05
CA CYS A 86 -14.56 -13.67 -8.03
C CYS A 86 -14.66 -12.23 -7.49
N LEU A 87 -13.53 -11.56 -7.30
CA LEU A 87 -13.46 -10.14 -6.97
C LEU A 87 -13.95 -9.29 -8.15
N HIS A 88 -13.59 -9.67 -9.37
CA HIS A 88 -14.11 -9.06 -10.58
C HIS A 88 -15.61 -9.31 -10.72
N SER A 89 -16.11 -10.51 -10.38
CA SER A 89 -17.55 -10.82 -10.40
C SER A 89 -18.33 -10.08 -9.31
N TYR A 90 -17.79 -9.96 -8.09
CA TYR A 90 -18.40 -9.23 -6.99
C TYR A 90 -18.41 -7.73 -7.25
N LEU A 91 -17.28 -7.14 -7.66
CA LEU A 91 -17.19 -5.74 -8.06
C LEU A 91 -18.12 -5.46 -9.25
N LYS A 92 -18.14 -6.32 -10.27
CA LYS A 92 -19.07 -6.22 -11.41
C LYS A 92 -20.53 -6.29 -10.97
N ARG A 93 -20.86 -7.14 -9.99
CA ARG A 93 -22.22 -7.25 -9.43
C ARG A 93 -22.59 -5.99 -8.66
N LEU A 94 -21.70 -5.48 -7.82
CA LEU A 94 -21.90 -4.24 -7.06
C LEU A 94 -22.07 -3.04 -8.00
N LEU A 95 -21.24 -2.94 -9.04
CA LEU A 95 -21.33 -1.89 -10.05
C LEU A 95 -22.65 -1.96 -10.85
N ARG A 96 -23.15 -3.18 -11.15
CA ARG A 96 -24.49 -3.36 -11.75
C ARG A 96 -25.60 -2.92 -10.81
N GLN A 97 -25.51 -3.25 -9.53
CA GLN A 97 -26.49 -2.82 -8.52
C GLN A 97 -26.51 -1.30 -8.34
N LEU A 98 -25.34 -0.68 -8.25
CA LEU A 98 -25.22 0.78 -8.21
C LEU A 98 -25.80 1.44 -9.48
N THR A 99 -25.51 0.88 -10.65
CA THR A 99 -26.09 1.33 -11.92
C THR A 99 -27.62 1.28 -11.88
N ALA A 100 -28.21 0.15 -11.45
CA ALA A 100 -29.65 -0.02 -11.35
C ALA A 100 -30.28 0.97 -10.36
N CYS A 101 -29.69 1.12 -9.18
CA CYS A 101 -30.13 2.08 -8.17
C CYS A 101 -30.08 3.53 -8.67
N CYS A 102 -29.01 3.92 -9.37
CA CYS A 102 -28.92 5.25 -9.97
C CYS A 102 -30.00 5.48 -11.03
N LEU A 103 -30.34 4.47 -11.83
CA LEU A 103 -31.37 4.55 -12.86
C LEU A 103 -32.78 4.64 -12.24
N GLU A 104 -33.09 3.84 -11.24
CA GLU A 104 -34.36 3.93 -10.50
C GLU A 104 -34.52 5.30 -9.85
N ARG A 105 -33.49 5.80 -9.18
CA ARG A 105 -33.50 7.14 -8.58
C ARG A 105 -33.72 8.23 -9.64
N ARG A 106 -33.13 8.08 -10.83
CA ARG A 106 -33.32 9.01 -11.95
C ARG A 106 -34.77 8.96 -12.47
N SER A 107 -35.34 7.77 -12.59
CA SER A 107 -36.75 7.57 -12.99
C SER A 107 -37.70 8.22 -11.98
N LEU A 108 -37.45 8.06 -10.67
CA LEU A 108 -38.23 8.72 -9.62
C LEU A 108 -38.11 10.25 -9.63
N ASN A 109 -36.98 10.78 -10.12
CA ASN A 109 -36.72 12.21 -10.24
C ASN A 109 -37.10 12.80 -11.62
N GLY A 110 -37.97 12.15 -12.38
CA GLY A 110 -38.43 12.67 -13.68
C GLY A 110 -37.32 12.73 -14.73
N ASP A 111 -36.45 11.72 -14.74
CA ASP A 111 -35.29 11.60 -15.64
C ASP A 111 -34.19 12.67 -15.47
N GLN A 112 -34.23 13.46 -14.40
CA GLN A 112 -33.22 14.47 -14.11
C GLN A 112 -32.03 13.93 -13.28
N GLY A 113 -30.82 14.35 -13.64
CA GLY A 113 -29.55 13.96 -12.99
C GLY A 113 -28.59 13.15 -13.88
N GLU A 114 -27.32 13.04 -13.48
CA GLU A 114 -26.32 12.22 -14.18
C GLU A 114 -26.56 10.72 -13.97
N GLY A 115 -26.58 9.95 -15.07
CA GLY A 115 -26.63 8.50 -15.06
C GLY A 115 -25.25 7.88 -14.85
N PHE A 116 -25.15 6.88 -13.97
CA PHE A 116 -23.94 6.09 -13.85
C PHE A 116 -23.88 5.05 -14.97
N HIS A 117 -23.00 5.25 -15.95
CA HIS A 117 -22.81 4.34 -17.08
C HIS A 117 -21.56 3.49 -16.89
N LEU A 118 -21.75 2.27 -16.38
CA LEU A 118 -20.67 1.31 -16.11
C LEU A 118 -19.74 1.09 -17.32
N HIS A 119 -20.30 0.95 -18.52
CA HIS A 119 -19.51 0.73 -19.74
C HIS A 119 -18.60 1.91 -20.09
N ARG A 120 -19.01 3.14 -19.77
CA ARG A 120 -18.19 4.34 -19.98
C ARG A 120 -17.03 4.40 -18.99
N ALA A 121 -17.27 4.09 -17.72
CA ALA A 121 -16.26 4.10 -16.67
C ALA A 121 -15.20 2.99 -16.84
N LEU A 122 -15.59 1.82 -17.33
CA LEU A 122 -14.66 0.71 -17.55
C LEU A 122 -13.80 0.87 -18.81
N ASN A 123 -14.30 1.55 -19.85
CA ASN A 123 -13.55 1.74 -21.10
C ASN A 123 -12.72 3.03 -21.14
N SER A 124 -12.86 3.92 -20.15
CA SER A 124 -12.02 5.12 -20.04
C SER A 124 -10.63 4.82 -19.51
N THR A 125 -10.44 3.70 -18.80
CA THR A 125 -9.14 3.30 -18.23
C THR A 125 -8.26 2.56 -19.23
N THR A 126 -8.85 1.90 -20.24
CA THR A 126 -8.13 1.20 -21.30
C THR A 126 -7.59 2.13 -22.40
N LYS A 127 -8.18 3.32 -22.58
CA LYS A 127 -7.68 4.33 -23.54
C LYS A 127 -6.51 5.18 -23.03
N ALA A 128 -6.14 5.07 -21.76
CA ALA A 128 -5.01 5.83 -21.20
C ALA A 128 -3.64 5.15 -21.46
N ASN A 129 -3.63 3.94 -22.02
CA ASN A 129 -2.43 3.10 -22.17
C ASN A 129 -2.14 2.70 -23.63
N SER A 130 -2.64 3.45 -24.62
CA SER A 130 -2.36 3.24 -26.05
C SER A 130 -1.93 4.53 -26.73
#